data_AF-A0AAX2UNN0-F1
#
_entry.id   AF-A0AAX2UNN0-F1
#
_cell.length_a   1.000
_cell.length_b   1.000
_cell.length_c   1.000
_cell.angle_alpha   90.00
_cell.angle_beta   90.00
_cell.angle_gamma   90.00
#
_symmetry.space_group_name_H-M   'P 1'
#
loop_
_entity.id
_entity.type
_entity.pdbx_description
1 polymer ?
#
loop_
_entity_poly.entity_id
_entity_poly.type
_entity_poly.pdbx_seq_one_letter_code
_entity_poly.pdbx_strand_id
1 'polypeptide(L)' 'MPTNKDRAAWAETALEAFMSQVYIGPEKSLARLHPGDHRDMIGDLITDLLHYATEQGFDPQEILAGAQSLYEQERLEDE' A
#
# COMPACT_ATOMS: atom_id res chain seq x y z
N MET A 1 -20.12 -3.78 -5.96
CA MET A 1 -18.64 -3.82 -5.98
C MET A 1 -18.14 -2.65 -5.15
N PRO A 2 -17.04 -2.79 -4.41
CA PRO A 2 -16.40 -1.66 -3.75
C PRO A 2 -15.95 -0.64 -4.79
N THR A 3 -16.14 0.65 -4.50
CA THR A 3 -15.65 1.74 -5.37
C THR A 3 -14.14 1.91 -5.21
N ASN A 4 -13.47 2.59 -6.14
CA ASN A 4 -12.05 2.93 -6.00
C ASN A 4 -11.79 3.79 -4.76
N LYS A 5 -12.77 4.60 -4.34
CA LYS A 5 -12.71 5.35 -3.08
C LYS A 5 -12.71 4.42 -1.86
N ASP A 6 -13.56 3.39 -1.85
CA ASP A 6 -13.59 2.41 -0.74
C ASP A 6 -12.26 1.68 -0.64
N ARG A 7 -11.70 1.27 -1.79
CA ARG A 7 -10.39 0.59 -1.88
C ARG A 7 -9.25 1.48 -1.41
N ALA A 8 -9.25 2.76 -1.77
CA ALA A 8 -8.27 3.73 -1.29
C ALA A 8 -8.34 3.91 0.24
N ALA A 9 -9.55 3.97 0.82
CA ALA A 9 -9.72 4.06 2.27
C ALA A 9 -9.22 2.79 3.01
N TRP A 10 -9.37 1.62 2.41
CA TRP A 10 -8.81 0.38 2.96
C TRP A 10 -7.28 0.36 2.89
N ALA A 11 -6.71 0.83 1.77
CA ALA A 11 -5.26 0.97 1.63
C ALA A 11 -4.67 1.97 2.65
N GLU A 12 -5.38 3.07 2.93
CA GLU A 12 -5.00 4.03 3.98
C GLU A 12 -4.96 3.35 5.35
N THR A 13 -5.98 2.57 5.71
CA THR A 13 -6.00 1.79 6.97
C THR A 13 -4.80 0.84 7.08
N ALA A 14 -4.47 0.14 5.99
CA ALA A 14 -3.32 -0.78 5.96
C ALA A 14 -1.99 -0.03 6.13
N LEU A 15 -1.86 1.13 5.49
CA LEU A 15 -0.70 2.00 5.63
C LEU A 15 -0.57 2.50 7.06
N GLU A 16 -1.64 2.99 7.69
CA GLU A 16 -1.61 3.42 9.10
C GLU A 16 -1.15 2.29 10.04
N ALA A 17 -1.66 1.07 9.84
CA ALA A 17 -1.26 -0.08 10.63
C ALA A 17 0.22 -0.42 10.46
N PHE A 18 0.71 -0.47 9.21
CA PHE A 18 2.13 -0.67 8.91
C PHE A 18 3.01 0.40 9.55
N MET A 19 2.62 1.66 9.39
CA MET A 19 3.35 2.82 9.90
C MET A 19 3.49 2.83 11.41
N SER A 20 2.45 2.40 12.12
CA SER A 20 2.47 2.26 13.58
C SER A 20 3.55 1.30 14.09
N GLN A 21 4.00 0.34 13.26
CA GLN A 21 5.00 -0.65 13.62
C GLN A 21 6.41 -0.24 13.20
N VAL A 22 6.56 0.38 12.02
CA VAL A 22 7.87 0.61 11.39
C VAL A 22 8.48 1.98 11.73
N TYR A 23 7.66 3.03 11.74
CA TYR A 23 8.16 4.42 11.77
C TYR A 23 7.88 5.13 13.08
N ILE A 24 6.89 4.65 13.83
CA ILE A 24 6.37 5.28 15.02
C ILE A 24 6.61 4.35 16.21
N GLY A 25 7.77 4.49 16.86
CA GLY A 25 7.81 4.20 18.29
C GLY A 25 6.76 5.04 19.03
N PRO A 26 6.34 4.68 20.26
CA PRO A 26 5.13 5.17 20.93
C PRO A 26 4.96 6.70 21.09
N GLU A 27 5.92 7.52 20.67
CA GLU A 27 5.92 8.98 20.79
C GLU A 27 5.77 9.77 19.47
N LYS A 28 5.74 9.12 18.29
CA LYS A 28 5.58 9.84 17.01
C LYS A 28 4.12 9.77 16.52
N SER A 29 3.67 10.77 15.78
CA SER A 29 2.29 10.85 15.29
C SER A 29 2.33 10.99 13.78
N LEU A 30 1.48 10.23 13.07
CA LEU A 30 1.33 10.30 11.61
C LEU A 30 1.08 11.73 11.11
N ALA A 31 0.40 12.56 11.91
CA ALA A 31 0.11 13.96 11.60
C ALA A 31 1.35 14.88 11.53
N ARG A 32 2.55 14.38 11.89
CA ARG A 32 3.81 15.14 11.85
C ARG A 32 4.75 14.71 10.72
N LEU A 33 4.34 13.75 9.89
CA LEU A 33 5.13 13.29 8.75
C LEU A 33 5.09 14.34 7.63
N HIS A 34 6.24 14.55 7.00
CA HIS A 34 6.34 15.42 5.83
C HIS A 34 5.64 14.72 4.65
N PRO A 35 5.01 15.44 3.69
CA PRO A 35 4.33 14.81 2.56
C PRO A 35 5.23 13.92 1.68
N GLY A 36 6.53 14.19 1.66
CA GLY A 36 7.53 13.31 1.03
C GLY A 36 7.60 11.93 1.68
N ASP A 37 7.38 11.86 2.99
CA ASP A 37 7.44 10.62 3.75
C ASP A 37 6.26 9.70 3.36
N HIS A 38 5.07 10.24 3.04
CA HIS A 38 3.93 9.42 2.59
C HIS A 38 4.22 8.59 1.33
N ARG A 39 4.95 9.16 0.37
CA ARG A 39 5.31 8.43 -0.85
C ARG A 39 6.25 7.26 -0.53
N ASP A 40 7.25 7.52 0.29
CA ASP A 40 8.25 6.51 0.67
C ASP A 40 7.59 5.38 1.47
N MET A 41 6.66 5.72 2.37
CA MET A 41 5.90 4.74 3.17
C MET A 41 5.02 3.81 2.32
N ILE A 42 4.36 4.34 1.28
CA ILE A 42 3.62 3.51 0.33
C ILE A 42 4.59 2.55 -0.38
N GLY A 43 5.76 3.05 -0.78
CA GLY A 43 6.82 2.23 -1.38
C GLY A 43 7.30 1.10 -0.47
N ASP A 44 7.49 1.39 0.81
CA ASP A 44 7.90 0.38 1.80
C ASP A 44 6.82 -0.66 2.04
N LEU A 45 5.56 -0.24 2.19
CA LEU A 45 4.44 -1.18 2.34
C LEU A 45 4.33 -2.11 1.12
N ILE A 46 4.49 -1.57 -0.10
CA ILE A 46 4.52 -2.40 -1.31
C ILE A 46 5.68 -3.39 -1.24
N THR A 47 6.87 -2.94 -0.83
CA THR A 47 8.06 -3.81 -0.72
C THR A 47 7.83 -4.96 0.26
N ASP A 48 7.24 -4.68 1.43
CA ASP A 48 6.93 -5.69 2.45
C ASP A 48 5.85 -6.67 1.97
N LEU A 49 4.85 -6.20 1.22
CA LEU A 49 3.86 -7.09 0.59
C LEU A 49 4.49 -8.03 -0.43
N LEU A 50 5.50 -7.58 -1.18
CA LEU A 50 6.24 -8.44 -2.12
C LEU A 50 7.13 -9.45 -1.40
N HIS A 51 7.77 -9.05 -0.29
CA HIS A 51 8.46 -9.99 0.59
C HIS A 51 7.49 -11.06 1.12
N TYR A 52 6.33 -10.65 1.64
CA TYR A 52 5.30 -11.57 2.11
C TYR A 52 4.82 -12.52 1.01
N ALA A 53 4.54 -12.02 -0.20
CA ALA A 53 4.15 -12.85 -1.34
C ALA A 53 5.19 -13.94 -1.64
N THR A 54 6.48 -13.59 -1.58
CA THR A 54 7.59 -14.53 -1.75
C THR A 54 7.58 -15.61 -0.67
N GLU A 55 7.35 -15.23 0.60
CA GLU A 55 7.26 -16.19 1.71
C GLU A 55 6.07 -17.15 1.57
N GLN A 56 5.00 -16.71 0.93
CA GLN A 56 3.84 -17.57 0.60
C GLN A 56 4.09 -18.46 -0.63
N GLY A 57 5.26 -18.36 -1.28
CA GLY A 57 5.63 -19.15 -2.45
C GLY A 57 5.10 -18.60 -3.78
N PHE A 58 4.64 -17.35 -3.82
CA PHE A 58 4.25 -16.68 -5.06
C PHE A 58 5.45 -15.99 -5.72
N ASP A 59 5.33 -15.74 -7.03
CA ASP A 59 6.25 -14.88 -7.76
C ASP A 59 5.88 -13.40 -7.52
N PRO A 60 6.69 -12.62 -6.81
CA PRO A 60 6.36 -11.23 -6.51
C PRO A 60 6.30 -10.34 -7.76
N GLN A 61 7.04 -10.67 -8.83
CA GLN A 61 6.97 -9.93 -10.09
C GLN A 61 5.63 -10.17 -10.80
N GLU A 62 5.12 -11.42 -10.78
CA GLU A 62 3.80 -11.74 -11.32
C GLU A 62 2.68 -11.02 -10.54
N ILE A 63 2.76 -11.04 -9.20
CA ILE A 63 1.80 -10.33 -8.34
C ILE A 63 1.81 -8.83 -8.63
N LEU A 64 2.98 -8.21 -8.72
CA LEU A 64 3.10 -6.77 -8.98
C LEU A 64 2.53 -6.40 -10.36
N ALA A 65 2.86 -7.19 -11.39
CA ALA A 65 2.35 -6.97 -12.75
C ALA A 65 0.81 -7.11 -12.82
N GLY A 66 0.24 -8.10 -12.12
CA GLY A 66 -1.20 -8.28 -12.00
C GLY A 66 -1.87 -7.10 -11.30
N ALA A 67 -1.31 -6.62 -10.18
CA ALA A 67 -1.84 -5.47 -9.45
C ALA A 67 -1.82 -4.19 -10.28
N GLN A 68 -0.74 -3.94 -11.04
CA GLN A 68 -0.63 -2.78 -11.95
C GLN A 68 -1.67 -2.85 -13.06
N SER A 69 -1.88 -4.02 -13.65
CA SER A 69 -2.86 -4.22 -14.72
C SER A 69 -4.30 -3.97 -14.21
N LEU A 70 -4.61 -4.45 -13.01
CA LEU A 70 -5.91 -4.21 -12.38
C LEU A 70 -6.14 -2.74 -12.06
N TYR A 71 -5.12 -2.05 -11.51
CA TYR A 71 -5.20 -0.61 -11.26
C TYR A 71 -5.51 0.18 -12.53
N GLU A 72 -4.83 -0.10 -13.65
CA GLU A 72 -5.10 0.59 -14.91
C GLU A 72 -6.50 0.29 -15.46
N GLN A 73 -6.98 -0.94 -15.31
CA GLN A 73 -8.34 -1.29 -15.70
C GLN A 73 -9.37 -0.51 -14.86
N GLU A 74 -9.22 -0.52 -13.53
CA GLU A 74 -10.13 0.17 -12.61
C GLU A 74 -10.09 1.69 -12.79
N ARG A 75 -8.94 2.26 -13.17
CA ARG A 75 -8.80 3.69 -13.49
C ARG A 75 -9.59 4.08 -14.74
N LEU A 76 -9.59 3.24 -15.77
CA LEU A 76 -10.33 3.48 -17.02
C LEU A 76 -11.85 3.29 -16.86
N GLU A 77 -12.29 2.50 -15.88
CA GLU A 77 -13.72 2.28 -15.59
C GLU A 77 -14.36 3.44 -14.79
N ASP A 78 -13.55 4.29 -14.15
CA ASP A 78 -13.97 5.45 -13.35
C ASP A 78 -13.92 6.80 -14.11
N GLU A 79 -13.50 6.81 -15.39
CA GLU A 79 -13.53 7.96 -16.33
C GLU A 79 -14.83 8.01 -17.15
#